data_AF-A0A1M7HAC1-F1
#
_entry.id   AF-A0A1M7HAC1-F1
#
_cell.length_a   1.000
_cell.length_b   1.000
_cell.length_c   1.000
_cell.angle_alpha   90.00
_cell.angle_beta   90.00
_cell.angle_gamma   90.00
#
_symmetry.space_group_name_H-M   'P 1'
#
loop_
_entity.id
_entity.type
_entity.pdbx_description
1 polymer ?
#
loop_
_entity_poly.entity_id
_entity_poly.type
_entity_poly.pdbx_seq_one_letter_code
_entity_poly.pdbx_strand_id
1 'polypeptide(L)'
;MKKILFFLSLVIVLSCKSQNRKNILPTVDSKFEKFDVEAFKSNAVRGTYFIMTNVCTLRQDKQSKGYLQGEYINSSFFKLNKFFYSDGNIESKGLLFNEGSQVGIWYYFDESGKLVKEENTDEGYGFTPEKVVGYCEKNKIELPKGYHESGFYTQVRKEILNGKKVWVIKYLIPGGDIQRVVLDGQTGKELEKKVVPFVSS
;
A
#
# COMPACT_ATOMS: atom_id res chain seq x y z
N MET A 1 22.39 -30.69 -58.99
CA MET A 1 22.45 -29.28 -58.55
C MET A 1 21.93 -29.19 -57.13
N LYS A 2 22.82 -28.89 -56.18
CA LYS A 2 22.52 -28.76 -54.75
C LYS A 2 21.72 -27.48 -54.49
N LYS A 3 20.64 -27.57 -53.71
CA LYS A 3 20.10 -26.44 -52.94
C LYS A 3 19.80 -26.94 -51.53
N ILE A 4 20.84 -26.94 -50.70
CA ILE A 4 20.71 -27.11 -49.25
C ILE A 4 20.33 -25.72 -48.72
N LEU A 5 19.08 -25.54 -48.31
CA LEU A 5 18.66 -24.36 -47.57
C LEU A 5 19.13 -24.54 -46.12
N PHE A 6 20.12 -23.73 -45.73
CA PHE A 6 20.53 -23.56 -44.34
C PHE A 6 19.44 -22.73 -43.63
N PHE A 7 18.62 -23.36 -42.79
CA PHE A 7 17.77 -22.63 -41.86
C PHE A 7 18.62 -22.29 -40.63
N LEU A 8 19.20 -21.09 -40.64
CA LEU A 8 19.98 -20.55 -39.53
C LEU A 8 19.00 -20.27 -38.36
N SER A 9 18.98 -21.15 -37.36
CA SER A 9 18.23 -20.93 -36.13
C SER A 9 18.87 -19.77 -35.36
N LEU A 10 18.30 -18.58 -35.53
CA LEU A 10 18.64 -17.44 -34.70
C LEU A 10 18.00 -17.65 -33.32
N VAL A 11 18.71 -18.38 -32.46
CA VAL A 11 18.42 -18.46 -31.03
C VAL A 11 18.68 -17.07 -30.46
N ILE A 12 17.66 -16.22 -30.49
CA ILE A 12 17.62 -15.02 -29.68
C ILE A 12 17.47 -15.51 -28.25
N VAL A 13 18.61 -15.73 -27.59
CA VAL A 13 18.70 -15.76 -26.14
C VAL A 13 18.24 -14.38 -25.68
N LEU A 14 16.93 -14.25 -25.47
CA LEU A 14 16.39 -13.23 -24.59
C LEU A 14 17.00 -13.55 -23.23
N SER A 15 18.14 -12.91 -22.97
CA SER A 15 18.61 -12.66 -21.63
C SER A 15 17.44 -11.98 -20.93
N CYS A 16 16.65 -12.78 -20.21
CA CYS A 16 15.85 -12.30 -19.10
C CYS A 16 16.85 -11.76 -18.07
N LYS A 17 17.35 -10.55 -18.34
CA LYS A 17 17.79 -9.66 -17.29
C LYS A 17 16.55 -9.45 -16.44
N SER A 18 16.47 -10.25 -15.37
CA SER A 18 15.64 -9.99 -14.19
C SER A 18 15.54 -8.49 -14.02
N GLN A 19 14.41 -7.92 -14.42
CA GLN A 19 14.21 -6.49 -14.34
C GLN A 19 14.28 -6.15 -12.86
N ASN A 20 15.35 -5.45 -12.50
CA ASN A 20 15.59 -4.91 -11.17
C ASN A 20 14.26 -4.47 -10.54
N ARG A 21 13.89 -5.07 -9.39
CA ARG A 21 12.77 -4.62 -8.55
C ARG A 21 13.06 -3.19 -8.12
N LYS A 22 12.67 -2.19 -8.92
CA LYS A 22 13.08 -0.80 -8.69
C LYS A 22 12.00 0.16 -8.27
N ASN A 23 10.74 -0.26 -8.13
CA ASN A 23 9.77 0.49 -7.34
C ASN A 23 8.85 -0.50 -6.61
N ILE A 24 9.10 -0.69 -5.31
CA ILE A 24 8.20 -1.46 -4.42
C ILE A 24 6.91 -0.64 -4.19
N LEU A 25 7.02 0.69 -4.23
CA LEU A 25 5.89 1.59 -4.10
C LEU A 25 5.14 1.74 -5.43
N PRO A 26 3.79 1.66 -5.42
CA PRO A 26 2.96 2.13 -6.53
C PRO A 26 3.20 3.62 -6.81
N THR A 27 2.78 4.09 -7.98
CA THR A 27 2.88 5.52 -8.35
C THR A 27 1.60 6.27 -8.02
N VAL A 28 1.73 7.49 -7.50
CA VAL A 28 0.62 8.43 -7.25
C VAL A 28 1.07 9.84 -7.62
N ASP A 29 0.19 10.63 -8.23
CA ASP A 29 0.46 12.01 -8.65
C ASP A 29 -0.63 12.98 -8.18
N SER A 30 -0.44 14.27 -8.44
CA SER A 30 -1.36 15.35 -8.06
C SER A 30 -2.51 15.60 -9.05
N LYS A 31 -2.74 14.71 -10.03
CA LYS A 31 -3.80 14.94 -11.03
C LYS A 31 -5.18 14.85 -10.38
N PHE A 32 -6.10 15.71 -10.82
CA PHE A 32 -7.49 15.63 -10.42
C PHE A 32 -8.13 14.31 -10.89
N GLU A 33 -9.00 13.74 -10.07
CA GLU A 33 -9.75 12.52 -10.36
C GLU A 33 -11.20 12.69 -9.91
N LYS A 34 -12.12 11.96 -10.55
CA LYS A 34 -13.54 11.97 -10.20
C LYS A 34 -14.05 10.55 -10.01
N PHE A 35 -14.82 10.35 -8.94
CA PHE A 35 -15.46 9.11 -8.59
C PHE A 35 -16.72 8.88 -9.43
N ASP A 36 -16.90 7.66 -9.94
CA ASP A 36 -18.10 7.27 -10.66
C ASP A 36 -19.24 6.92 -9.68
N VAL A 37 -19.96 7.96 -9.26
CA VAL A 37 -21.05 7.87 -8.29
C VAL A 37 -22.18 6.98 -8.78
N GLU A 38 -22.50 7.01 -10.07
CA GLU A 38 -23.64 6.28 -10.62
C GLU A 38 -23.31 4.79 -10.78
N ALA A 39 -22.09 4.44 -11.20
CA ALA A 39 -21.62 3.07 -11.18
C ALA A 39 -21.62 2.52 -9.75
N PHE A 40 -21.14 3.29 -8.77
CA PHE A 40 -21.16 2.87 -7.36
C PHE A 40 -22.59 2.64 -6.86
N LYS A 41 -23.51 3.59 -7.04
CA LYS A 41 -24.90 3.45 -6.58
C LYS A 41 -25.60 2.24 -7.19
N SER A 42 -25.31 1.93 -8.46
CA SER A 42 -25.95 0.82 -9.17
C SER A 42 -25.43 -0.55 -8.74
N ASN A 43 -24.21 -0.64 -8.22
CA ASN A 43 -23.53 -1.91 -7.93
C ASN A 43 -23.23 -2.16 -6.45
N ALA A 44 -23.28 -1.12 -5.60
CA ALA A 44 -22.91 -1.24 -4.20
C ALA A 44 -23.93 -2.08 -3.42
N VAL A 45 -23.41 -3.00 -2.62
CA VAL A 45 -24.19 -3.80 -1.67
C VAL A 45 -23.81 -3.35 -0.27
N ARG A 46 -24.81 -2.93 0.53
CA ARG A 46 -24.61 -2.44 1.91
C ARG A 46 -23.55 -1.32 2.00
N GLY A 47 -23.47 -0.47 0.97
CA GLY A 47 -22.54 0.66 0.95
C GLY A 47 -21.12 0.31 0.53
N THR A 48 -20.88 -0.89 -0.01
CA THR A 48 -19.57 -1.30 -0.54
C THR A 48 -19.70 -1.86 -1.96
N TYR A 49 -18.75 -1.52 -2.84
CA TYR A 49 -18.64 -2.08 -4.19
C TYR A 49 -17.21 -2.59 -4.42
N PHE A 50 -17.09 -3.82 -4.90
CA PHE A 50 -15.81 -4.46 -5.23
C PHE A 50 -15.66 -4.61 -6.73
N ILE A 51 -14.50 -4.21 -7.25
CA ILE A 51 -14.09 -4.45 -8.63
C ILE A 51 -12.78 -5.22 -8.59
N MET A 52 -12.79 -6.46 -9.07
CA MET A 52 -11.62 -7.34 -9.05
C MET A 52 -11.07 -7.46 -10.47
N THR A 53 -9.77 -7.22 -10.63
CA THR A 53 -9.04 -7.41 -11.89
C THR A 53 -7.88 -8.38 -11.67
N ASN A 54 -7.18 -8.75 -12.74
CA ASN A 54 -5.95 -9.52 -12.64
C ASN A 54 -4.80 -8.76 -11.96
N VAL A 55 -4.84 -7.42 -11.93
CA VAL A 55 -3.76 -6.56 -11.42
C VAL A 55 -4.04 -6.09 -9.99
N CYS A 56 -5.28 -5.70 -9.70
CA CYS A 56 -5.67 -5.12 -8.41
C CYS A 56 -7.12 -5.40 -8.05
N THR A 57 -7.43 -5.22 -6.77
CA THR A 57 -8.79 -5.15 -6.25
C THR A 57 -9.09 -3.70 -5.85
N LEU A 58 -10.17 -3.15 -6.41
CA LEU A 58 -10.75 -1.90 -5.95
C LEU A 58 -11.84 -2.22 -4.93
N ARG A 59 -11.76 -1.60 -3.76
CA ARG A 59 -12.83 -1.54 -2.78
C ARG A 59 -13.31 -0.11 -2.69
N GLN A 60 -14.57 0.12 -3.03
CA GLN A 60 -15.22 1.41 -2.88
C GLN A 60 -16.21 1.34 -1.71
N ASP A 61 -16.21 2.32 -0.82
CA ASP A 61 -17.10 2.40 0.32
C ASP A 61 -17.79 3.77 0.38
N LYS A 62 -19.08 3.77 0.75
CA LYS A 62 -19.77 5.01 1.10
C LYS A 62 -19.23 5.54 2.44
N GLN A 63 -18.89 6.82 2.47
CA GLN A 63 -18.47 7.53 3.68
C GLN A 63 -19.48 8.62 4.02
N SER A 64 -19.46 9.14 5.25
CA SER A 64 -20.36 10.22 5.69
C SER A 64 -20.22 11.47 4.83
N LYS A 65 -18.99 11.82 4.42
CA LYS A 65 -18.67 13.00 3.61
C LYS A 65 -18.55 12.74 2.10
N GLY A 66 -18.76 11.49 1.65
CA GLY A 66 -18.58 11.15 0.24
C GLY A 66 -18.26 9.67 0.04
N TYR A 67 -17.08 9.37 -0.51
CA TYR A 67 -16.68 8.02 -0.91
C TYR A 67 -15.20 7.77 -0.60
N LEU A 68 -14.87 6.51 -0.32
CA LEU A 68 -13.50 6.00 -0.26
C LEU A 68 -13.32 5.00 -1.41
N GLN A 69 -12.18 5.06 -2.09
CA GLN A 69 -11.69 3.99 -2.95
C GLN A 69 -10.31 3.55 -2.46
N GLY A 70 -10.19 2.30 -2.03
CA GLY A 70 -8.92 1.61 -1.84
C GLY A 70 -8.57 0.79 -3.07
N GLU A 71 -7.37 1.01 -3.61
CA GLU A 71 -6.81 0.26 -4.73
C GLU A 71 -5.65 -0.61 -4.23
N TYR A 72 -5.92 -1.91 -4.15
CA TYR A 72 -5.01 -2.91 -3.62
C TYR A 72 -4.32 -3.65 -4.76
N ILE A 73 -3.06 -3.35 -5.02
CA ILE A 73 -2.29 -4.03 -6.07
C ILE A 73 -1.89 -5.42 -5.57
N ASN A 74 -2.25 -6.46 -6.31
CA ASN A 74 -2.14 -7.87 -5.88
C ASN A 74 -0.71 -8.26 -5.47
N SER A 75 0.30 -7.66 -6.11
CA SER A 75 1.72 -7.95 -5.86
C SER A 75 2.41 -7.02 -4.85
N SER A 76 1.71 -5.98 -4.36
CA SER A 76 2.31 -4.91 -3.54
C SER A 76 1.93 -5.01 -2.07
N PHE A 77 2.85 -4.58 -1.20
CA PHE A 77 2.62 -4.35 0.23
C PHE A 77 1.91 -3.02 0.52
N PHE A 78 1.65 -2.24 -0.51
CA PHE A 78 1.08 -0.91 -0.43
C PHE A 78 -0.19 -0.82 -1.27
N LYS A 79 -1.12 0.02 -0.81
CA LYS A 79 -2.35 0.39 -1.50
C LYS A 79 -2.42 1.88 -1.71
N LEU A 80 -3.20 2.28 -2.70
CA LEU A 80 -3.58 3.67 -2.94
C LEU A 80 -4.97 3.89 -2.34
N ASN A 81 -5.09 4.84 -1.42
CA ASN A 81 -6.39 5.31 -0.97
C ASN A 81 -6.71 6.64 -1.64
N LYS A 82 -7.98 6.78 -2.03
CA LYS A 82 -8.57 8.00 -2.59
C LYS A 82 -9.85 8.31 -1.85
N PHE A 83 -9.95 9.50 -1.27
CA PHE A 83 -11.16 10.03 -0.66
C PHE A 83 -11.79 11.02 -1.62
N PHE A 84 -13.11 11.00 -1.72
CA PHE A 84 -13.88 11.85 -2.62
C PHE A 84 -15.02 12.51 -1.86
N TYR A 85 -15.34 13.74 -2.24
CA TYR A 85 -16.53 14.44 -1.81
C TYR A 85 -17.81 13.78 -2.34
N SER A 86 -18.96 14.21 -1.83
CA SER A 86 -20.27 13.66 -2.21
C SER A 86 -20.64 13.87 -3.69
N ASP A 87 -20.09 14.90 -4.33
CA ASP A 87 -20.23 15.18 -5.76
C ASP A 87 -19.27 14.36 -6.65
N GLY A 88 -18.42 13.55 -6.01
CA GLY A 88 -17.43 12.67 -6.63
C GLY A 88 -16.08 13.31 -6.89
N ASN A 89 -15.87 14.60 -6.64
CA ASN A 89 -14.56 15.22 -6.82
C ASN A 89 -13.57 14.66 -5.80
N ILE A 90 -12.32 14.41 -6.22
CA ILE A 90 -11.27 13.94 -5.30
C ILE A 90 -11.06 14.96 -4.17
N GLU A 91 -11.02 14.47 -2.93
CA GLU A 91 -10.70 15.22 -1.72
C GLU A 91 -9.23 15.02 -1.35
N SER A 92 -8.77 13.77 -1.33
CA SER A 92 -7.36 13.47 -1.08
C SER A 92 -6.94 12.11 -1.62
N LYS A 93 -5.65 11.95 -1.90
CA LYS A 93 -5.09 10.65 -2.29
C LYS A 93 -3.64 10.49 -1.87
N GLY A 94 -3.26 9.24 -1.62
CA GLY A 94 -1.90 8.86 -1.34
C GLY A 94 -1.75 7.38 -1.00
N LEU A 95 -0.52 6.96 -0.79
CA LEU A 95 -0.19 5.57 -0.52
C LEU A 95 -0.19 5.27 0.97
N LEU A 96 -0.48 4.01 1.30
CA LEU A 96 -0.30 3.44 2.63
C LEU A 96 0.27 2.03 2.50
N PHE A 97 0.89 1.53 3.56
CA PHE A 97 0.96 0.07 3.75
C PHE A 97 -0.46 -0.51 3.69
N ASN A 98 -0.62 -1.72 3.13
CA ASN A 98 -1.93 -2.38 3.04
C ASN A 98 -2.63 -2.38 4.39
N GLU A 99 -1.86 -2.68 5.45
CA GLU A 99 -2.27 -2.58 6.85
C GLU A 99 -1.33 -1.66 7.62
N GLY A 100 -1.48 -0.35 7.46
CA GLY A 100 -0.58 0.56 8.15
C GLY A 100 -0.70 2.03 7.79
N SER A 101 0.39 2.73 8.08
CA SER A 101 0.47 4.18 7.93
C SER A 101 0.66 4.61 6.48
N GLN A 102 0.29 5.87 6.24
CA GLN A 102 0.56 6.62 5.03
C GLN A 102 2.06 6.68 4.73
N VAL A 103 2.40 6.67 3.44
CA VAL A 103 3.76 6.77 2.92
C VAL A 103 3.82 7.74 1.74
N GLY A 104 4.96 8.39 1.57
CA GLY A 104 5.19 9.37 0.52
C GLY A 104 4.35 10.65 0.65
N ILE A 105 4.12 11.29 -0.49
CA ILE A 105 3.33 12.51 -0.61
C ILE A 105 1.84 12.17 -0.67
N TRP A 106 1.06 12.88 0.14
CA TRP A 106 -0.39 12.94 0.08
C TRP A 106 -0.85 14.25 -0.54
N TYR A 107 -1.76 14.15 -1.50
CA TYR A 107 -2.32 15.29 -2.22
C TYR A 107 -3.73 15.56 -1.71
N TYR A 108 -4.06 16.83 -1.48
CA TYR A 108 -5.35 17.28 -1.00
C TYR A 108 -5.91 18.36 -1.90
N PHE A 109 -7.20 18.26 -2.17
CA PHE A 109 -7.93 19.10 -3.10
C PHE A 109 -9.12 19.74 -2.36
N ASP A 110 -9.54 20.92 -2.81
CA ASP A 110 -10.81 21.49 -2.37
C ASP A 110 -12.00 20.88 -3.14
N GLU A 111 -13.23 21.22 -2.73
CA GLU A 111 -14.46 20.71 -3.36
C GLU A 111 -14.57 21.07 -4.86
N SER A 112 -13.88 22.12 -5.32
CA SER A 112 -13.84 22.49 -6.75
C SER A 112 -12.87 21.62 -7.57
N GLY A 113 -12.09 20.77 -6.90
CA GLY A 113 -11.08 19.91 -7.50
C GLY A 113 -9.71 20.55 -7.65
N LYS A 114 -9.47 21.72 -7.05
CA LYS A 114 -8.17 22.38 -7.09
C LYS A 114 -7.25 21.82 -6.01
N LEU A 115 -6.00 21.51 -6.36
CA LEU A 115 -4.98 21.11 -5.41
C LEU A 115 -4.69 22.26 -4.41
N VAL A 116 -4.82 21.98 -3.12
CA VAL A 116 -4.63 22.96 -2.04
C VAL A 116 -3.49 22.61 -1.10
N LYS A 117 -3.08 21.34 -1.01
CA LYS A 117 -1.99 20.92 -0.12
C LYS A 117 -1.31 19.66 -0.63
N GLU A 118 0.00 19.62 -0.41
CA GLU A 118 0.83 18.42 -0.50
C GLU A 118 1.45 18.16 0.89
N GLU A 119 1.42 16.92 1.36
CA GLU A 119 2.00 16.55 2.65
C GLU A 119 2.96 15.38 2.48
N ASN A 120 4.23 15.59 2.84
CA ASN A 120 5.19 14.50 2.93
C ASN A 120 5.02 13.75 4.25
N THR A 121 4.31 12.64 4.22
CA THR A 121 4.05 11.83 5.42
C THR A 121 5.30 11.11 5.93
N ASP A 122 6.37 11.02 5.12
CA ASP A 122 7.66 10.44 5.50
C ASP A 122 8.62 11.47 6.12
N GLU A 123 8.20 12.74 6.28
CA GLU A 123 9.05 13.76 6.88
C GLU A 123 9.53 13.34 8.28
N GLY A 124 10.85 13.39 8.51
CA GLY A 124 11.49 12.96 9.74
C GLY A 124 11.63 11.44 9.92
N TYR A 125 11.39 10.64 8.88
CA TYR A 125 11.68 9.20 8.85
C TYR A 125 12.83 8.88 7.88
N GLY A 126 14.07 8.90 8.37
CA GLY A 126 15.26 8.49 7.59
C GLY A 126 15.33 6.98 7.27
N PHE A 127 14.61 6.16 8.06
CA PHE A 127 14.40 4.75 7.77
C PHE A 127 13.13 4.62 6.93
N THR A 128 13.30 4.58 5.61
CA THR A 128 12.20 4.70 4.63
C THR A 128 11.26 3.48 4.65
N PRO A 129 10.04 3.60 4.10
CA PRO A 129 9.10 2.47 3.98
C PRO A 129 9.72 1.23 3.32
N GLU A 130 10.55 1.38 2.29
CA GLU A 130 11.23 0.26 1.62
C GLU A 130 12.24 -0.42 2.53
N LYS A 131 12.93 0.34 3.39
CA LYS A 131 13.83 -0.24 4.39
C LYS A 131 13.06 -1.01 5.46
N VAL A 132 11.84 -0.58 5.81
CA VAL A 132 10.94 -1.33 6.69
C VAL A 132 10.52 -2.65 6.03
N VAL A 133 10.15 -2.63 4.75
CA VAL A 133 9.88 -3.86 3.98
C VAL A 133 11.10 -4.78 4.01
N GLY A 134 12.29 -4.26 3.73
CA GLY A 134 13.53 -5.03 3.77
C GLY A 134 13.85 -5.60 5.16
N TYR A 135 13.55 -4.86 6.24
CA TYR A 135 13.63 -5.39 7.60
C TYR A 135 12.69 -6.57 7.79
N CYS A 136 11.43 -6.45 7.37
CA CYS A 136 10.44 -7.53 7.49
C CYS A 136 10.88 -8.78 6.72
N GLU A 137 11.29 -8.63 5.46
CA GLU A 137 11.79 -9.74 4.63
C GLU A 137 13.00 -10.43 5.27
N LYS A 138 13.99 -9.65 5.74
CA LYS A 138 15.19 -10.18 6.42
C LYS A 138 14.85 -10.98 7.69
N ASN A 139 13.82 -10.55 8.42
CA ASN A 139 13.39 -11.17 9.66
C ASN A 139 12.25 -12.18 9.50
N LYS A 140 11.90 -12.57 8.26
CA LYS A 140 10.81 -13.51 7.96
C LYS A 140 9.45 -13.07 8.54
N ILE A 141 9.21 -11.76 8.59
CA ILE A 141 7.93 -11.16 8.97
C ILE A 141 7.11 -10.99 7.68
N GLU A 142 5.98 -11.69 7.58
CA GLU A 142 5.13 -11.64 6.40
C GLU A 142 4.27 -10.37 6.39
N LEU A 143 4.45 -9.53 5.36
CA LEU A 143 3.60 -8.37 5.11
C LEU A 143 2.46 -8.75 4.14
N PRO A 144 1.21 -8.31 4.38
CA PRO A 144 0.10 -8.63 3.50
C PRO A 144 0.28 -7.97 2.13
N LYS A 145 0.00 -8.72 1.06
CA LYS A 145 -0.05 -8.22 -0.30
C LYS A 145 -1.49 -8.18 -0.82
N GLY A 146 -1.81 -7.17 -1.61
CA GLY A 146 -3.14 -7.00 -2.17
C GLY A 146 -4.25 -6.89 -1.13
N TYR A 147 -5.48 -7.07 -1.60
CA TYR A 147 -6.66 -7.07 -0.77
C TYR A 147 -6.77 -8.40 0.00
N HIS A 148 -7.20 -8.31 1.25
CA HIS A 148 -7.51 -9.45 2.08
C HIS A 148 -8.78 -9.15 2.87
N GLU A 149 -9.48 -10.21 3.27
CA GLU A 149 -10.71 -10.12 4.05
C GLU A 149 -10.42 -9.74 5.52
N SER A 150 -11.46 -9.73 6.36
CA SER A 150 -11.32 -9.42 7.77
C SER A 150 -10.35 -10.39 8.47
N GLY A 151 -9.49 -9.85 9.32
CA GLY A 151 -8.55 -10.62 10.12
C GLY A 151 -7.45 -9.74 10.68
N PHE A 152 -6.59 -10.33 11.50
CA PHE A 152 -5.37 -9.66 11.91
C PHE A 152 -4.23 -10.03 10.94
N TYR A 153 -3.69 -9.03 10.28
CA TYR A 153 -2.52 -9.12 9.42
C TYR A 153 -1.40 -8.26 9.98
N THR A 154 -0.17 -8.50 9.53
CA THR A 154 0.96 -7.71 9.97
C THR A 154 0.74 -6.23 9.69
N GLN A 155 0.81 -5.42 10.74
CA GLN A 155 0.59 -3.98 10.69
C GLN A 155 1.92 -3.23 10.75
N VAL A 156 2.05 -2.15 9.97
CA VAL A 156 3.22 -1.24 10.00
C VAL A 156 2.74 0.19 10.25
N ARG A 157 2.99 0.73 11.44
CA ARG A 157 2.52 2.06 11.84
C ARG A 157 3.67 3.01 12.13
N LYS A 158 3.53 4.25 11.68
CA LYS A 158 4.28 5.41 12.17
C LYS A 158 3.68 5.85 13.49
N GLU A 159 4.50 5.93 14.53
CA GLU A 159 4.08 6.42 15.85
C GLU A 159 5.12 7.42 16.40
N ILE A 160 4.74 8.17 17.44
CA ILE A 160 5.64 8.98 18.24
C ILE A 160 5.66 8.38 19.65
N LEU A 161 6.81 7.86 20.07
CA LEU A 161 7.01 7.29 21.41
C LEU A 161 8.09 8.09 22.13
N ASN A 162 7.76 8.64 23.30
CA ASN A 162 8.67 9.47 24.10
C ASN A 162 9.33 10.60 23.27
N GLY A 163 8.54 11.27 22.42
CA GLY A 163 9.01 12.34 21.53
C GLY A 163 9.81 11.88 20.30
N LYS A 164 10.01 10.57 20.10
CA LYS A 164 10.75 10.02 18.96
C LYS A 164 9.81 9.42 17.93
N LYS A 165 10.02 9.76 16.65
CA LYS A 165 9.37 9.10 15.51
C LYS A 165 9.88 7.66 15.40
N VAL A 166 8.96 6.70 15.34
CA VAL A 166 9.27 5.28 15.26
C VAL A 166 8.37 4.56 14.27
N TRP A 167 8.85 3.41 13.79
CA TRP A 167 8.03 2.40 13.13
C TRP A 167 7.64 1.33 14.13
N VAL A 168 6.36 0.99 14.19
CA VAL A 168 5.81 -0.07 15.01
C VAL A 168 5.26 -1.16 14.11
N ILE A 169 5.87 -2.33 14.20
CA ILE A 169 5.46 -3.52 13.46
C ILE A 169 4.76 -4.47 14.43
N LYS A 170 3.55 -4.91 14.11
CA LYS A 170 2.79 -5.89 14.90
C LYS A 170 2.40 -7.06 14.02
N TYR A 171 2.76 -8.28 14.42
CA TYR A 171 2.41 -9.49 13.67
C TYR A 171 2.08 -10.64 14.62
N LEU A 172 1.23 -11.59 14.18
CA LEU A 172 0.90 -12.77 14.96
C LEU A 172 2.10 -13.72 15.02
N ILE A 173 2.30 -14.34 16.19
CA ILE A 173 3.25 -15.43 16.39
C ILE A 173 2.52 -16.75 16.66
N PRO A 174 3.21 -17.91 16.52
CA PRO A 174 2.64 -19.18 16.93
C PRO A 174 2.10 -19.12 18.37
N GLY A 175 0.84 -19.48 18.57
CA GLY A 175 0.13 -19.32 19.84
C GLY A 175 -0.93 -18.22 19.85
N GLY A 176 -0.96 -17.36 18.83
CA GLY A 176 -2.00 -16.34 18.65
C GLY A 176 -1.71 -14.98 19.28
N ASP A 177 -0.65 -14.88 20.08
CA ASP A 177 -0.17 -13.59 20.59
C ASP A 177 0.43 -12.71 19.50
N ILE A 178 0.65 -11.43 19.82
CA ILE A 178 1.21 -10.44 18.89
C ILE A 178 2.67 -10.18 19.28
N GLN A 179 3.59 -10.34 18.34
CA GLN A 179 4.91 -9.74 18.44
C GLN A 179 4.83 -8.26 18.05
N ARG A 180 5.21 -7.39 18.99
CA ARG A 180 5.46 -5.97 18.73
C ARG A 180 6.95 -5.74 18.57
N VAL A 181 7.34 -5.07 17.48
CA VAL A 181 8.70 -4.58 17.21
C VAL A 181 8.62 -3.06 17.04
N VAL A 182 9.55 -2.34 17.67
CA VAL A 182 9.72 -0.89 17.50
C VAL A 182 11.08 -0.62 16.88
N LEU A 183 11.08 0.06 15.74
CA LEU A 183 12.28 0.53 15.08
C LEU A 183 12.36 2.05 15.20
N ASP A 184 13.56 2.56 15.46
CA ASP A 184 13.84 3.99 15.38
C ASP A 184 13.52 4.51 13.97
N GLY A 185 12.70 5.56 13.87
CA GLY A 185 12.21 6.06 12.58
C GLY A 185 13.30 6.66 11.70
N GLN A 186 14.43 7.07 12.28
CA GLN A 186 15.54 7.68 11.55
C GLN A 186 16.56 6.63 11.09
N THR A 187 16.88 5.67 11.95
CA THR A 187 18.01 4.75 11.76
C THR A 187 17.59 3.31 11.46
N GLY A 188 16.37 2.92 11.84
CA GLY A 188 15.89 1.54 11.77
C GLY A 188 16.45 0.63 12.87
N LYS A 189 17.17 1.19 13.86
CA LYS A 189 17.64 0.43 15.02
C LYS A 189 16.44 -0.13 15.77
N GLU A 190 16.48 -1.43 16.11
CA GLU A 190 15.49 -2.04 16.99
C GLU A 190 15.62 -1.45 18.40
N LEU A 191 14.54 -0.81 18.85
CA LEU A 191 14.43 -0.18 20.17
C LEU A 191 13.72 -1.09 21.17
N GLU A 192 12.78 -1.90 20.68
CA GLU A 192 12.00 -2.82 21.50
C GLU A 192 11.55 -4.00 20.64
N LYS A 193 11.53 -5.19 21.24
CA LYS A 193 10.85 -6.37 20.73
C LYS A 193 10.23 -7.13 21.89
N LYS A 194 8.89 -7.18 21.93
CA LYS A 194 8.15 -7.88 23.00
C LYS A 194 6.88 -8.54 22.49
N VAL A 195 6.48 -9.62 23.15
CA VAL A 195 5.20 -10.27 22.93
C VAL A 195 4.15 -9.52 23.75
N VAL A 196 3.00 -9.24 23.13
CA VAL A 196 1.83 -8.67 23.80
C VAL A 196 0.63 -9.61 23.57
N PRO A 197 -0.21 -9.85 24.59
CA PRO A 197 -1.38 -10.69 24.43
C PRO A 197 -2.30 -10.18 23.32
N PHE A 198 -2.86 -11.10 22.54
CA PHE A 198 -3.96 -10.74 21.64
C PHE A 198 -5.21 -10.49 22.48
N VAL A 199 -5.51 -9.22 22.76
CA VAL A 199 -6.75 -8.84 23.41
C VAL A 199 -7.79 -8.59 22.31
N SER A 200 -8.72 -9.53 22.13
CA SER A 200 -9.93 -9.26 21.34
C SER A 200 -10.77 -8.24 22.09
N SER A 201 -10.77 -7.00 21.63
CA SER A 201 -11.72 -5.97 22.06
C SER A 201 -13.09 -6.20 21.43
#